data_AF-A0A182ATF1-F1
#
_entry.id   AF-A0A182ATF1-F1
#
_cell.length_a   1.000
_cell.length_b   1.000
_cell.length_c   1.000
_cell.angle_alpha   90.00
_cell.angle_beta   90.00
_cell.angle_gamma   90.00
#
_symmetry.space_group_name_H-M   'P 1'
#
loop_
_entity.id
_entity.type
_entity.pdbx_description
1 polymer ?
#
loop_
_entity_poly.entity_id
_entity_poly.type
_entity_poly.pdbx_seq_one_letter_code
_entity_poly.pdbx_strand_id
1 'polypeptide(L)'
;MPLPKPPGYRPRRQLRVDRRRVVLAALVLMLLAAVLLVLLQRAALAPGTPIRPLPPRYVVAIVLMAGFCGAWGESMRQISLTRRGRSGMEPPPGG
;
A
#
# COMPACT_ATOMS: atom_id res chain seq x y z
N MET A 1 -19.83 -11.08 18.58
CA MET A 1 -20.59 -11.81 17.55
C MET A 1 -20.31 -11.16 16.19
N PRO A 2 -20.01 -11.93 15.12
CA PRO A 2 -19.89 -11.35 13.78
C PRO A 2 -21.25 -10.81 13.30
N LEU A 3 -21.27 -9.61 12.71
CA LEU A 3 -22.51 -9.00 12.20
C LEU A 3 -23.11 -9.82 11.04
N PRO A 4 -24.44 -9.94 10.96
CA PRO A 4 -25.10 -10.55 9.80
C PRO A 4 -24.80 -9.73 8.54
N LYS A 5 -24.46 -10.42 7.44
CA LYS A 5 -24.20 -9.75 6.16
C LYS A 5 -25.51 -9.13 5.64
N PRO A 6 -25.46 -7.88 5.12
CA PRO A 6 -26.64 -7.25 4.55
C PRO A 6 -27.15 -8.01 3.31
N PRO A 7 -28.48 -8.08 3.10
CA PRO A 7 -29.07 -8.76 1.96
C PRO A 7 -28.58 -8.15 0.65
N GLY A 8 -28.15 -9.01 -0.28
CA GLY A 8 -27.60 -8.59 -1.59
C GLY A 8 -26.08 -8.36 -1.62
N TYR A 9 -25.37 -8.40 -0.49
CA TYR A 9 -23.91 -8.27 -0.50
C TYR A 9 -23.23 -9.53 -1.05
N ARG A 10 -22.84 -9.49 -2.33
CA ARG A 10 -21.93 -10.48 -2.93
C ARG A 10 -20.49 -9.98 -2.77
N PRO A 11 -19.67 -10.56 -1.85
CA PRO A 11 -18.26 -10.19 -1.77
C PRO A 11 -17.59 -10.48 -3.11
N ARG A 12 -17.02 -9.45 -3.74
CA ARG A 12 -16.28 -9.60 -5.00
C ARG A 12 -15.04 -10.44 -4.71
N ARG A 13 -15.09 -11.73 -5.09
CA ARG A 13 -14.00 -12.68 -4.84
C ARG A 13 -12.77 -12.28 -5.67
N GLN A 14 -11.67 -12.00 -5.00
CA GLN A 14 -10.38 -11.81 -5.66
C GLN A 14 -9.62 -13.14 -5.61
N LEU A 15 -9.51 -13.79 -6.78
CA LEU A 15 -8.92 -15.13 -6.91
C LEU A 15 -7.40 -15.09 -7.13
N ARG A 16 -6.86 -13.95 -7.56
CA ARG A 16 -5.44 -13.78 -7.89
C ARG A 16 -4.90 -12.42 -7.44
N VAL A 17 -3.61 -12.39 -7.16
CA VAL A 17 -2.84 -11.17 -6.92
C VAL A 17 -2.71 -10.41 -8.25
N ASP A 18 -3.13 -9.15 -8.24
CA ASP A 18 -3.11 -8.26 -9.39
C ASP A 18 -1.82 -7.43 -9.36
N ARG A 19 -0.80 -7.90 -10.09
CA ARG A 19 0.54 -7.28 -10.11
C ARG A 19 0.50 -5.81 -10.52
N ARG A 20 -0.44 -5.41 -11.39
CA ARG A 20 -0.59 -4.02 -11.82
C ARG A 20 -0.94 -3.10 -10.66
N ARG A 21 -1.82 -3.54 -9.76
CA ARG A 21 -2.19 -2.79 -8.56
C ARG A 21 -1.04 -2.65 -7.57
N VAL A 22 -0.23 -3.71 -7.42
CA VAL A 22 0.97 -3.67 -6.57
C VAL A 22 1.98 -2.65 -7.09
N VAL A 23 2.24 -2.66 -8.41
CA VAL A 23 3.13 -1.68 -9.06
C VAL A 23 2.58 -0.26 -8.93
N LEU A 24 1.29 -0.06 -9.15
CA LEU A 24 0.66 1.25 -8.97
C LEU A 24 0.77 1.76 -7.53
N ALA A 25 0.53 0.90 -6.53
CA ALA A 25 0.67 1.28 -5.12
C ALA A 25 2.11 1.69 -4.78
N ALA A 26 3.10 0.98 -5.32
CA ALA A 26 4.51 1.33 -5.18
C ALA A 26 4.82 2.70 -5.83
N LEU A 27 4.38 2.92 -7.06
CA LEU A 27 4.60 4.17 -7.79
C LEU A 27 3.96 5.37 -7.10
N VAL A 28 2.73 5.23 -6.60
CA VAL A 28 2.03 6.29 -5.87
C VAL A 28 2.78 6.69 -4.61
N LEU A 29 3.27 5.72 -3.83
CA LEU A 29 4.04 6.01 -2.62
C LEU A 29 5.41 6.60 -2.91
N MET A 30 6.09 6.15 -3.97
CA MET A 30 7.33 6.79 -4.43
C MET A 30 7.11 8.25 -4.82
N LEU A 31 6.03 8.53 -5.56
CA LEU A 31 5.68 9.88 -5.99
C LEU A 31 5.37 10.78 -4.77
N LEU A 32 4.57 10.28 -3.82
CA LEU A 32 4.25 11.01 -2.59
C LEU A 32 5.52 11.35 -1.79
N ALA A 33 6.42 10.39 -1.62
CA ALA A 33 7.69 10.60 -0.93
C ALA A 33 8.57 11.63 -1.65
N ALA A 34 8.65 11.57 -2.97
CA ALA A 34 9.37 12.57 -3.77
C ALA A 34 8.80 13.98 -3.58
N VAL A 35 7.47 14.14 -3.62
CA VAL A 35 6.80 15.43 -3.39
C VAL A 35 7.13 15.98 -2.00
N LEU A 36 7.01 15.14 -0.96
CA LEU A 36 7.35 15.54 0.41
C LEU A 36 8.81 15.98 0.56
N LEU A 37 9.74 15.27 -0.10
CA LEU A 37 11.17 15.62 -0.08
C LEU A 37 11.44 16.95 -0.79
N VAL A 38 10.76 17.22 -1.91
CA VAL A 38 10.85 18.52 -2.59
C VAL A 38 10.31 19.63 -1.69
N LEU A 39 9.16 19.43 -1.04
CA LEU A 39 8.60 20.41 -0.10
C LEU A 39 9.55 20.64 1.08
N LEU A 40 10.16 19.58 1.62
CA LEU A 40 11.15 19.68 2.70
C LEU A 40 12.38 20.47 2.26
N GLN A 41 12.88 20.24 1.05
CA GLN A 41 14.00 21.01 0.49
C GLN A 41 13.62 22.49 0.33
N ARG A 42 12.41 22.79 -0.15
CA ARG A 42 11.92 24.17 -0.26
C ARG A 42 11.79 24.85 1.10
N ALA A 43 11.31 24.12 2.11
CA ALA A 43 11.22 24.61 3.47
C ALA A 43 12.61 24.85 4.09
N ALA A 44 13.59 24.00 3.80
CA ALA A 44 14.98 24.15 4.26
C ALA A 44 15.71 25.34 3.61
N LEU A 45 15.26 25.80 2.45
CA LEU A 45 15.77 27.00 1.78
C LEU A 45 15.06 28.29 2.24
N ALA A 46 14.04 28.18 3.11
CA ALA A 46 13.36 29.34 3.66
C ALA A 46 14.26 30.06 4.69
N PRO A 47 14.38 31.40 4.62
CA PRO A 47 15.25 32.16 5.50
C PRO A 47 14.84 31.98 6.97
N GLY A 48 15.80 31.62 7.82
CA GLY A 48 15.59 31.38 9.26
C GLY A 48 15.53 29.91 9.69
N THR A 49 15.63 28.95 8.77
CA THR A 49 15.64 27.52 9.12
C THR A 49 17.05 26.93 9.14
N PRO A 50 17.48 26.24 10.22
CA PRO A 50 18.78 25.57 10.30
C PRO A 50 18.80 24.19 9.62
N ILE A 51 17.84 23.91 8.73
CA ILE A 51 17.64 22.57 8.16
C ILE A 51 18.71 22.34 7.09
N ARG A 52 19.68 21.48 7.40
CA ARG A 52 20.73 21.09 6.46
C ARG A 52 20.12 20.28 5.30
N PRO A 53 20.45 20.57 4.04
CA PRO A 53 19.92 19.81 2.90
C PRO A 53 20.28 18.33 3.03
N LEU A 54 19.30 17.45 2.81
CA LEU A 54 19.50 16.00 2.88
C LEU A 54 20.44 15.55 1.74
N PRO A 55 21.45 14.71 2.03
CA PRO A 55 22.30 14.12 1.01
C PRO A 55 21.46 13.29 0.02
N PRO A 56 21.78 13.32 -1.29
CA PRO A 56 20.98 12.67 -2.33
C PRO A 56 20.85 11.15 -2.12
N ARG A 57 21.86 10.50 -1.52
CA ARG A 57 21.80 9.08 -1.14
C ARG A 57 20.63 8.74 -0.21
N TYR A 58 20.30 9.64 0.73
CA TYR A 58 19.20 9.42 1.67
C TYR A 58 17.85 9.68 1.01
N VAL A 59 17.77 10.67 0.12
CA VAL A 59 16.58 10.94 -0.70
C VAL A 59 16.21 9.69 -1.51
N VAL A 60 17.18 9.10 -2.21
CA VAL A 60 16.98 7.87 -2.99
C VAL A 60 16.52 6.71 -2.09
N ALA A 61 17.18 6.51 -0.94
CA ALA A 61 16.82 5.44 -0.01
C ALA A 61 15.38 5.60 0.53
N ILE A 62 14.95 6.83 0.86
CA ILE A 62 13.59 7.13 1.35
C ILE A 62 12.55 6.81 0.27
N VAL A 63 12.79 7.25 -0.97
CA VAL A 63 11.87 6.98 -2.09
C VAL A 63 11.75 5.48 -2.34
N LEU A 64 12.86 4.74 -2.36
CA LEU A 64 12.85 3.28 -2.55
C LEU A 64 12.11 2.55 -1.41
N MET A 65 12.36 2.92 -0.14
CA MET A 65 11.62 2.35 0.99
C MET A 65 10.13 2.65 0.92
N ALA A 66 9.73 3.87 0.53
CA ALA A 66 8.33 4.23 0.38
C ALA A 66 7.65 3.38 -0.70
N GLY A 67 8.30 3.20 -1.85
CA GLY A 67 7.82 2.31 -2.91
C GLY A 67 7.69 0.86 -2.46
N PHE A 68 8.70 0.35 -1.74
CA PHE A 68 8.67 -1.00 -1.17
C PHE A 68 7.51 -1.17 -0.18
N CYS A 69 7.28 -0.18 0.68
CA CYS A 69 6.16 -0.18 1.63
C CYS A 69 4.81 -0.26 0.90
N GLY A 70 4.66 0.49 -0.20
CA GLY A 70 3.46 0.44 -1.04
C GLY A 70 3.22 -0.89 -1.71
N ALA A 71 4.29 -1.46 -2.31
CA ALA A 71 4.24 -2.79 -2.91
C ALA A 71 3.88 -3.86 -1.86
N TRP A 72 4.52 -3.79 -0.69
CA TRP A 72 4.32 -4.75 0.39
C TRP A 72 2.91 -4.69 0.97
N GLY A 73 2.41 -3.49 1.28
CA GLY A 73 1.08 -3.28 1.84
C GLY A 73 -0.03 -3.77 0.91
N GLU A 74 0.06 -3.45 -0.39
CA GLU A 74 -0.92 -3.93 -1.37
C GLU A 74 -0.81 -5.44 -1.60
N SER A 75 0.41 -6.01 -1.55
CA SER A 75 0.60 -7.47 -1.60
C SER A 75 -0.09 -8.16 -0.43
N MET A 76 0.12 -7.69 0.80
CA MET A 76 -0.54 -8.22 2.00
C MET A 76 -2.07 -8.09 1.94
N ARG A 77 -2.57 -6.95 1.45
CA ARG A 77 -4.01 -6.74 1.24
C ARG A 77 -4.59 -7.77 0.28
N GLN A 78 -3.93 -8.02 -0.84
CA GLN A 78 -4.39 -9.00 -1.82
C GLN A 78 -4.27 -10.44 -1.31
N ILE A 79 -3.27 -10.77 -0.49
CA ILE A 79 -3.17 -12.08 0.18
C ILE A 79 -4.33 -12.27 1.17
N SER A 80 -4.69 -11.24 1.94
CA SER A 80 -5.84 -11.29 2.85
C SER A 80 -7.16 -11.50 2.11
N LEU A 81 -7.35 -10.82 0.98
CA LEU A 81 -8.55 -10.96 0.14
C LEU A 81 -8.65 -12.33 -0.53
N THR A 82 -7.52 -12.88 -1.00
CA THR A 82 -7.49 -14.23 -1.58
C THR A 82 -7.74 -15.31 -0.52
N ARG A 83 -7.20 -15.17 0.70
CA ARG A 83 -7.51 -16.09 1.83
C ARG A 83 -9.00 -16.10 2.18
N ARG A 84 -9.63 -14.92 2.31
CA ARG A 84 -11.08 -14.81 2.56
C ARG A 84 -11.94 -15.42 1.46
N GLY A 85 -11.45 -15.42 0.21
CA GLY A 85 -12.11 -16.09 -0.91
C GLY A 85 -12.08 -17.62 -0.83
N ARG A 86 -11.08 -18.20 -0.15
CA ARG A 86 -10.85 -19.65 -0.03
C ARG A 86 -11.66 -20.28 1.12
N SER A 87 -11.87 -19.57 2.22
CA SER A 87 -12.68 -20.02 3.36
C SER A 87 -14.19 -20.10 3.08
N GLY A 88 -14.67 -19.58 1.95
CA GLY A 88 -16.06 -19.74 1.51
C GLY A 88 -16.29 -20.98 0.63
N MET A 89 -15.41 -21.98 0.75
CA MET A 89 -15.40 -23.25 0.01
C MET A 89 -15.29 -24.41 1.01
N GLU A 90 -16.04 -24.32 2.11
CA GLU A 90 -16.27 -25.44 3.01
C GLU A 90 -17.47 -26.21 2.43
N PRO A 91 -17.29 -27.45 1.93
CA PRO A 91 -18.44 -28.29 1.56
C PRO A 91 -19.29 -28.55 2.81
N PRO A 92 -20.62 -28.72 2.69
CA PRO A 92 -21.47 -28.96 3.85
C PRO A 92 -20.97 -30.19 4.64
N PRO A 93 -21.02 -30.16 5.98
CA PRO A 93 -20.72 -31.35 6.77
C PRO A 93 -21.88 -32.34 6.58
N GLY A 94 -21.66 -33.34 5.74
CA GLY A 94 -22.67 -34.35 5.44
C GLY A 94 -22.34 -35.10 4.15
N GLY A 95 -21.39 -36.03 4.25
CA GLY A 95 -21.32 -37.22 3.40
C GLY A 95 -21.82 -38.40 4.22
#